data_AF-A0A972ZB91-F1
#
_entry.id   AF-A0A972ZB91-F1
#
_cell.length_a   1.000
_cell.length_b   1.000
_cell.length_c   1.000
_cell.angle_alpha   90.00
_cell.angle_beta   90.00
_cell.angle_gamma   90.00
#
_symmetry.space_group_name_H-M   'P 1'
#
loop_
_entity.id
_entity.type
_entity.pdbx_description
1 polymer ?
#
loop_
_entity_poly.entity_id
_entity_poly.type
_entity_poly.pdbx_seq_one_letter_code
_entity_poly.pdbx_strand_id
1 'polypeptide(L)'
;MIRSIFSYRQGQPARLPVRVTASLPGELDPGDIRALAEQAKQQSQEDPGSFLWVKAQDPTPAEWRYLADIFELPPLQVDDAQNPKQRPKLEFDAERGFLILKELRYLEETSDVETGQVSVFLGPGFALSIRHGDAAPGSSRARLTRQPNLLAHGPIGVLYAITDVIVDGYLAVSNELDNDVGQVEDLVFQGGSGDTASVVYRLKRENLELRRALAPLVLSARQVLRGENPHIPGT
;
A
#
# COMPACT_ATOMS: atom_id res chain seq x y z
N MET A 1 -11.07 16.05 6.18
CA MET A 1 -11.88 16.75 5.16
C MET A 1 -11.26 16.50 3.77
N ILE A 2 -11.67 15.42 3.07
CA ILE A 2 -11.43 15.12 1.64
C ILE A 2 -12.61 14.20 1.26
N ARG A 3 -13.66 14.60 0.53
CA ARG A 3 -13.79 14.92 -0.92
C ARG A 3 -13.48 13.76 -1.87
N SER A 4 -14.54 12.99 -2.16
CA SER A 4 -15.02 12.60 -3.50
C SER A 4 -15.16 11.09 -3.73
N ILE A 5 -16.41 10.67 -4.01
CA ILE A 5 -16.77 9.41 -4.68
C ILE A 5 -16.99 9.75 -6.15
N PHE A 6 -16.39 9.00 -7.08
CA PHE A 6 -16.63 9.16 -8.51
C PHE A 6 -17.09 7.84 -9.12
N SER A 7 -18.23 7.90 -9.80
CA SER A 7 -18.73 6.90 -10.75
C SER A 7 -18.58 7.47 -12.16
N TYR A 8 -18.00 6.71 -13.09
CA TYR A 8 -17.80 7.14 -14.47
C TYR A 8 -18.99 6.69 -15.34
N ARG A 9 -19.75 7.66 -15.88
CA ARG A 9 -20.74 7.40 -16.94
C ARG A 9 -20.90 8.64 -17.81
N GLN A 10 -20.47 8.56 -19.07
CA GLN A 10 -21.24 8.99 -20.27
C GLN A 10 -20.40 8.88 -21.56
N GLY A 11 -20.99 8.24 -22.58
CA GLY A 11 -20.50 8.13 -23.96
C GLY A 11 -20.32 6.68 -24.45
N GLN A 12 -21.41 5.98 -24.76
CA GLN A 12 -21.45 4.53 -25.08
C GLN A 12 -21.24 4.23 -26.60
N PRO A 13 -20.84 3.00 -27.03
CA PRO A 13 -21.53 1.74 -26.70
C PRO A 13 -20.68 0.63 -26.02
N ALA A 14 -21.32 0.04 -24.99
CA ALA A 14 -21.25 -1.32 -24.43
C ALA A 14 -19.93 -1.96 -23.91
N ARG A 15 -20.03 -2.44 -22.65
CA ARG A 15 -19.22 -3.48 -21.94
C ARG A 15 -17.75 -3.17 -21.69
N LEU A 16 -17.47 -2.35 -20.67
CA LEU A 16 -16.16 -2.28 -20.00
C LEU A 16 -16.40 -2.16 -18.48
N PRO A 17 -15.58 -2.83 -17.64
CA PRO A 17 -15.92 -3.18 -16.27
C PRO A 17 -16.09 -1.96 -15.38
N VAL A 18 -17.11 -2.02 -14.52
CA VAL A 18 -17.52 -0.93 -13.64
C VAL A 18 -16.47 -0.79 -12.52
N ARG A 19 -15.49 0.09 -12.73
CA ARG A 19 -14.47 0.45 -11.72
C ARG A 19 -15.07 1.47 -10.76
N VAL A 20 -15.57 1.02 -9.61
CA VAL A 20 -15.99 1.91 -8.52
C VAL A 20 -14.81 2.06 -7.55
N THR A 21 -14.41 3.30 -7.30
CA THR A 21 -13.43 3.63 -6.25
C THR A 21 -14.15 4.35 -5.13
N ALA A 22 -14.25 3.72 -3.96
CA ALA A 22 -14.77 4.34 -2.75
C ALA A 22 -13.60 4.77 -1.86
N SER A 23 -13.64 6.00 -1.34
CA SER A 23 -12.65 6.54 -0.40
C SER A 23 -13.41 7.02 0.84
N LEU A 24 -13.09 6.46 2.00
CA LEU A 24 -13.62 6.93 3.29
C LEU A 24 -12.70 8.04 3.82
N PRO A 25 -13.19 9.30 3.90
CA PRO A 25 -13.75 9.79 5.17
C PRO A 25 -15.01 10.67 4.98
N GLY A 26 -16.18 10.12 5.34
CA GLY A 26 -17.51 10.76 5.35
C GLY A 26 -18.34 10.69 4.05
N GLU A 27 -19.60 10.22 4.17
CA GLU A 27 -20.69 10.10 3.16
C GLU A 27 -20.56 9.00 2.07
N LEU A 28 -20.28 7.76 2.48
CA LEU A 28 -21.07 6.63 1.95
C LEU A 28 -21.84 6.07 3.14
N ASP A 29 -23.15 5.86 3.00
CA ASP A 29 -23.85 5.05 3.99
C ASP A 29 -23.13 3.69 3.99
N PRO A 30 -22.77 3.12 5.16
CA PRO A 30 -22.45 1.72 5.27
C PRO A 30 -23.29 0.85 4.31
N GLY A 31 -24.62 1.00 4.28
CA GLY A 31 -25.49 0.27 3.35
C GLY A 31 -25.04 0.26 1.88
N ASP A 32 -24.46 1.35 1.40
CA ASP A 32 -24.00 1.51 0.01
C ASP A 32 -22.75 0.68 -0.31
N ILE A 33 -21.80 0.55 0.64
CA ILE A 33 -20.57 -0.21 0.40
C ILE A 33 -20.87 -1.69 0.25
N ARG A 34 -21.78 -2.23 1.08
CA ARG A 34 -22.22 -3.62 0.97
C ARG A 34 -22.87 -3.89 -0.37
N ALA A 35 -23.78 -3.02 -0.81
CA ALA A 35 -24.44 -3.18 -2.11
C ALA A 35 -23.44 -3.15 -3.28
N LEU A 36 -22.45 -2.25 -3.22
CA LEU A 36 -21.38 -2.18 -4.21
C LEU A 36 -20.48 -3.42 -4.20
N ALA A 37 -20.16 -3.96 -3.02
CA ALA A 37 -19.35 -5.16 -2.88
C ALA A 37 -20.04 -6.38 -3.51
N GLU A 38 -21.32 -6.59 -3.21
CA GLU A 38 -22.12 -7.67 -3.80
C GLU A 38 -22.24 -7.53 -5.32
N GLN A 39 -22.51 -6.31 -5.80
CA GLN A 39 -22.59 -6.04 -7.24
C GLN A 39 -21.25 -6.32 -7.94
N ALA A 40 -20.14 -5.88 -7.35
CA ALA A 40 -18.82 -6.09 -7.92
C ALA A 40 -18.43 -7.57 -7.93
N LYS A 41 -18.78 -8.32 -6.87
CA LYS A 41 -18.60 -9.77 -6.81
C LYS A 41 -19.36 -10.48 -7.94
N GLN A 42 -20.62 -10.13 -8.16
CA GLN A 42 -21.40 -10.70 -9.26
C GLN A 42 -20.80 -10.38 -10.63
N GLN A 43 -20.41 -9.11 -10.86
CA GLN A 43 -19.81 -8.69 -12.12
C GLN A 43 -18.45 -9.36 -12.37
N SER A 44 -17.67 -9.63 -11.32
CA SER A 44 -16.36 -10.28 -11.44
C SER A 44 -16.44 -11.72 -11.98
N GLN A 45 -17.60 -12.38 -11.82
CA GLN A 45 -17.85 -13.71 -12.38
C GLN A 45 -18.11 -13.67 -13.89
N GLU A 46 -18.68 -12.57 -14.39
CA GLU A 46 -18.96 -12.37 -15.82
C GLU A 46 -17.76 -11.73 -16.55
N ASP A 47 -17.03 -10.85 -15.87
CA ASP A 47 -15.85 -10.14 -16.35
C ASP A 47 -14.79 -10.10 -15.24
N PRO A 48 -13.75 -10.95 -15.29
CA PRO A 48 -12.67 -10.98 -14.30
C PRO A 48 -11.91 -9.66 -14.14
N GLY A 49 -12.03 -8.73 -15.10
CA GLY A 49 -11.48 -7.38 -15.00
C GLY A 49 -12.33 -6.41 -14.15
N SER A 50 -13.55 -6.80 -13.75
CA SER A 50 -14.46 -6.00 -12.94
C SER A 50 -14.26 -6.25 -11.45
N PHE A 51 -13.99 -5.19 -10.70
CA PHE A 51 -13.85 -5.26 -9.25
C PHE A 51 -14.09 -3.90 -8.59
N LEU A 52 -14.46 -3.94 -7.32
CA LEU A 52 -14.57 -2.78 -6.43
C LEU A 52 -13.22 -2.50 -5.78
N TRP A 53 -12.72 -1.27 -5.87
CA TRP A 53 -11.56 -0.85 -5.10
C TRP A 53 -11.96 0.10 -3.97
N VAL A 54 -11.81 -0.34 -2.73
CA VAL A 54 -12.06 0.49 -1.54
C VAL A 54 -10.75 0.96 -0.94
N LYS A 55 -10.70 2.25 -0.59
CA LYS A 55 -9.59 2.88 0.11
C LYS A 55 -10.07 3.41 1.46
N ALA A 56 -9.37 3.03 2.52
CA ALA A 56 -9.55 3.62 3.83
C ALA A 56 -8.21 4.15 4.35
N GLN A 57 -8.28 5.21 5.15
CA GLN A 57 -7.14 5.76 5.86
C GLN A 57 -7.53 5.96 7.31
N ASP A 58 -6.70 5.45 8.22
CA ASP A 58 -6.87 5.51 9.66
C ASP A 58 -8.32 5.24 10.12
N PRO A 59 -8.95 4.13 9.67
CA PRO A 59 -10.35 3.85 10.00
C PRO A 59 -10.53 3.69 11.51
N THR A 60 -11.65 4.22 11.99
CA THR A 60 -12.10 4.06 13.39
C THR A 60 -12.39 2.59 13.69
N PRO A 61 -12.44 2.18 14.98
CA PRO A 61 -12.80 0.81 15.34
C PRO A 61 -14.16 0.36 14.78
N ALA A 62 -15.12 1.28 14.65
CA ALA A 62 -16.42 1.00 14.06
C ALA A 62 -16.32 0.73 12.55
N GLU A 63 -15.55 1.54 11.82
CA GLU A 63 -15.30 1.36 10.39
C GLU A 63 -14.49 0.08 10.11
N TRP A 64 -13.50 -0.23 10.96
CA TRP A 64 -12.75 -1.48 10.88
C TRP A 64 -13.66 -2.71 10.97
N ARG A 65 -14.50 -2.76 12.02
CA ARG A 65 -15.46 -3.85 12.20
C ARG A 65 -16.43 -3.93 11.02
N TYR A 66 -16.85 -2.78 10.51
CA TYR A 66 -17.74 -2.69 9.38
C TYR A 66 -17.11 -3.23 8.09
N LEU A 67 -15.89 -2.82 7.75
CA LEU A 67 -15.14 -3.31 6.59
C LEU A 67 -14.81 -4.80 6.72
N ALA A 68 -14.41 -5.25 7.91
CA ALA A 68 -14.14 -6.67 8.18
C ALA A 68 -15.37 -7.54 7.94
N ASP A 69 -16.56 -7.07 8.31
CA ASP A 69 -17.82 -7.78 8.12
C ASP A 69 -18.27 -7.82 6.65
N ILE A 70 -18.21 -6.69 5.92
CA ILE A 70 -18.59 -6.66 4.49
C ILE A 70 -17.70 -7.57 3.65
N PHE A 71 -16.38 -7.47 3.85
CA PHE A 71 -15.40 -8.14 3.01
C PHE A 71 -14.99 -9.51 3.57
N GLU A 72 -15.66 -9.97 4.64
CA GLU A 72 -15.42 -11.23 5.33
C GLU A 72 -13.92 -11.44 5.64
N LEU A 73 -13.26 -10.40 6.15
CA LEU A 73 -11.81 -10.41 6.35
C LEU A 73 -11.43 -11.39 7.47
N PRO A 74 -10.41 -12.26 7.27
CA PRO A 74 -9.95 -13.16 8.32
C PRO A 74 -9.50 -12.41 9.58
N PRO A 75 -9.98 -12.79 10.79
CA PRO A 75 -9.70 -12.04 12.02
C PRO A 75 -8.20 -11.82 12.30
N LEU A 76 -7.36 -12.85 12.07
CA LEU A 76 -5.91 -12.74 12.27
C LEU A 76 -5.27 -11.69 11.33
N GLN A 77 -5.76 -11.59 10.09
CA GLN A 77 -5.27 -10.60 9.14
C GLN A 77 -5.73 -9.18 9.52
N VAL A 78 -6.93 -9.05 10.08
CA VAL A 78 -7.44 -7.78 10.63
C VAL A 78 -6.61 -7.34 11.84
N ASP A 79 -6.26 -8.26 12.75
CA ASP A 79 -5.38 -7.98 13.89
C ASP A 79 -3.98 -7.54 13.43
N ASP A 80 -3.42 -8.23 12.45
CA ASP A 80 -2.12 -7.88 11.87
C ASP A 80 -2.15 -6.52 11.15
N ALA A 81 -3.23 -6.21 10.44
CA ALA A 81 -3.39 -4.94 9.73
C ALA A 81 -3.54 -3.75 10.69
N GLN A 82 -4.16 -3.95 11.86
CA GLN A 82 -4.29 -2.94 12.91
C GLN A 82 -3.00 -2.76 13.73
N ASN A 83 -2.08 -3.72 13.69
CA ASN A 83 -0.81 -3.61 14.40
C ASN A 83 0.20 -2.74 13.61
N PRO A 84 0.54 -1.52 14.05
CA PRO A 84 1.46 -0.64 13.32
C PRO A 84 2.91 -1.15 13.33
N LYS A 85 3.23 -2.11 14.21
CA LYS A 85 4.57 -2.75 14.29
C LYS A 85 4.64 -4.04 13.47
N GLN A 86 3.58 -4.40 12.77
CA GLN A 86 3.56 -5.62 11.98
C GLN A 86 4.63 -5.56 10.89
N ARG A 87 5.33 -6.68 10.70
CA ARG A 87 6.33 -6.80 9.65
C ARG A 87 5.64 -6.94 8.29
N PRO A 88 6.26 -6.45 7.21
CA PRO A 88 5.78 -6.75 5.87
C PRO A 88 5.59 -8.25 5.67
N LYS A 89 4.48 -8.62 5.06
CA LYS A 89 4.15 -10.01 4.74
C LYS A 89 3.19 -10.09 3.58
N LEU A 90 3.20 -11.23 2.91
CA LEU A 90 2.34 -11.53 1.78
C LEU A 90 1.78 -12.95 1.95
N GLU A 91 0.47 -13.06 1.92
CA GLU A 91 -0.28 -14.31 2.04
C GLU A 91 -1.23 -14.40 0.84
N PHE A 92 -1.33 -15.59 0.25
CA PHE A 92 -2.33 -15.90 -0.76
C PHE A 92 -2.95 -17.24 -0.46
N ASP A 93 -4.24 -17.35 -0.72
CA ASP A 93 -4.94 -18.60 -0.94
C ASP A 93 -5.53 -18.61 -2.36
N ALA A 94 -6.35 -19.62 -2.69
CA ALA A 94 -6.88 -19.80 -4.04
C ALA A 94 -7.71 -18.61 -4.57
N GLU A 95 -8.33 -17.81 -3.69
CA GLU A 95 -9.25 -16.74 -4.09
C GLU A 95 -8.94 -15.38 -3.43
N ARG A 96 -8.09 -15.37 -2.40
CA ARG A 96 -7.82 -14.18 -1.58
C ARG A 96 -6.33 -13.92 -1.46
N GLY A 97 -6.01 -12.65 -1.24
CA GLY A 97 -4.65 -12.19 -1.01
C GLY A 97 -4.61 -11.19 0.13
N PHE A 98 -3.53 -11.22 0.89
CA PHE A 98 -3.30 -10.27 1.97
C PHE A 98 -1.84 -9.82 1.94
N LEU A 99 -1.64 -8.51 1.87
CA LEU A 99 -0.33 -7.87 1.85
C LEU A 99 -0.26 -6.81 2.95
N ILE A 100 0.84 -6.79 3.69
CA ILE A 100 1.22 -5.65 4.52
C ILE A 100 2.58 -5.15 4.03
N LEU A 101 2.69 -3.84 3.80
CA LEU A 101 3.95 -3.16 3.47
C LEU A 101 4.15 -1.94 4.36
N LYS A 102 5.41 -1.54 4.54
CA LYS A 102 5.75 -0.25 5.15
C LYS A 102 5.81 0.83 4.09
N GLU A 103 5.26 1.99 4.36
CA GLU A 103 5.52 3.18 3.55
C GLU A 103 6.68 3.93 4.21
N LEU A 104 7.60 4.48 3.42
CA LEU A 104 8.72 5.29 3.93
C LEU A 104 8.67 6.67 3.30
N ARG A 105 9.04 7.68 4.09
CA ARG A 105 9.19 9.06 3.66
C ARG A 105 10.40 9.67 4.34
N TYR A 106 11.24 10.36 3.58
CA TYR A 106 12.35 11.12 4.11
C TYR A 106 11.89 12.55 4.41
N LEU A 107 12.18 13.07 5.59
CA LEU A 107 11.90 14.44 6.01
C LEU A 107 13.18 15.27 5.92
N GLU A 108 13.29 16.08 4.87
CA GLU A 108 14.47 16.93 4.63
C GLU A 108 14.74 17.92 5.77
N GLU A 109 13.69 18.40 6.44
CA GLU A 109 13.79 19.38 7.54
C GLU A 109 14.49 18.83 8.78
N THR A 110 14.36 17.53 9.05
CA THR A 110 14.89 16.87 10.26
C THR A 110 15.92 15.79 9.95
N SER A 111 16.08 15.42 8.68
CA SER A 111 16.83 14.26 8.20
C SER A 111 16.37 12.94 8.83
N ASP A 112 15.07 12.81 9.10
CA ASP A 112 14.47 11.61 9.67
C ASP A 112 13.70 10.81 8.61
N VAL A 113 13.64 9.49 8.80
CA VAL A 113 12.76 8.61 8.01
C VAL A 113 11.46 8.34 8.76
N GLU A 114 10.37 8.88 8.24
CA GLU A 114 9.02 8.53 8.68
C GLU A 114 8.56 7.20 8.08
N THR A 115 7.89 6.40 8.91
CA THR A 115 7.34 5.11 8.51
C THR A 115 5.82 5.10 8.64
N GLY A 116 5.15 4.58 7.62
CA GLY A 116 3.72 4.29 7.60
C GLY A 116 3.47 2.83 7.28
N GLN A 117 2.20 2.44 7.17
CA GLN A 117 1.81 1.08 6.80
C GLN A 117 0.66 1.13 5.81
N VAL A 118 0.72 0.26 4.80
CA VAL A 118 -0.44 -0.11 4.00
C VAL A 118 -0.73 -1.59 4.16
N SER A 119 -2.01 -1.90 4.32
CA SER A 119 -2.55 -3.26 4.29
C SER A 119 -3.47 -3.36 3.08
N VAL A 120 -3.32 -4.42 2.28
CA VAL A 120 -4.13 -4.68 1.10
C VAL A 120 -4.77 -6.05 1.23
N PHE A 121 -6.09 -6.09 1.17
CA PHE A 121 -6.89 -7.30 1.11
C PHE A 121 -7.45 -7.44 -0.30
N LEU A 122 -7.33 -8.63 -0.87
CA LEU A 122 -7.90 -9.01 -2.15
C LEU A 122 -8.89 -10.15 -1.92
N GLY A 123 -9.98 -10.13 -2.65
CA GLY A 123 -10.93 -11.23 -2.71
C GLY A 123 -11.80 -11.17 -3.95
N PRO A 124 -12.79 -12.07 -4.07
CA PRO A 124 -13.66 -12.15 -5.25
C PRO A 124 -14.36 -10.82 -5.54
N GLY A 125 -13.97 -10.17 -6.63
CA GLY A 125 -14.54 -8.90 -7.08
C GLY A 125 -14.18 -7.68 -6.25
N PHE A 126 -13.16 -7.73 -5.37
CA PHE A 126 -12.73 -6.54 -4.64
C PHE A 126 -11.23 -6.46 -4.31
N ALA A 127 -10.77 -5.23 -4.12
CA ALA A 127 -9.53 -4.90 -3.43
C ALA A 127 -9.83 -3.85 -2.36
N LEU A 128 -9.30 -4.03 -1.16
CA LEU A 128 -9.41 -3.09 -0.04
C LEU A 128 -8.01 -2.70 0.41
N SER A 129 -7.65 -1.42 0.28
CA SER A 129 -6.39 -0.89 0.77
C SER A 129 -6.63 0.03 1.96
N ILE A 130 -6.00 -0.27 3.09
CA ILE A 130 -6.10 0.48 4.33
C ILE A 130 -4.72 1.03 4.67
N ARG A 131 -4.65 2.34 4.87
CA ARG A 131 -3.40 3.04 5.22
C ARG A 131 -3.42 3.51 6.67
N HIS A 132 -2.28 3.41 7.31
CA HIS A 132 -2.02 3.88 8.66
C HIS A 132 -0.79 4.77 8.70
N GLY A 133 -0.93 5.92 9.38
CA GLY A 133 0.15 6.88 9.62
C GLY A 133 0.38 7.87 8.47
N ASP A 134 1.30 8.80 8.72
CA ASP A 134 1.46 10.03 7.94
C ASP A 134 2.47 9.92 6.79
N ALA A 135 3.22 8.82 6.71
CA ALA A 135 4.15 8.55 5.60
C ALA A 135 3.37 8.19 4.33
N ALA A 136 2.77 9.19 3.69
CA ALA A 136 2.11 9.02 2.40
C ALA A 136 3.11 9.26 1.27
N PRO A 137 3.44 8.23 0.46
CA PRO A 137 4.13 8.46 -0.79
C PRO A 137 3.21 9.32 -1.66
N GLY A 138 3.74 10.46 -2.11
CA GLY A 138 3.03 11.42 -2.94
C GLY A 138 2.31 10.73 -4.10
N SER A 139 0.99 10.85 -4.13
CA SER A 139 0.14 10.55 -5.29
C SER A 139 0.17 9.11 -5.85
N SER A 140 0.19 8.07 -4.99
CA SER A 140 -0.10 6.69 -5.43
C SER A 140 -1.33 6.63 -6.36
N ARG A 141 -2.36 7.44 -6.06
CA ARG A 141 -3.55 7.65 -6.90
C ARG A 141 -3.23 8.09 -8.34
N ALA A 142 -2.39 9.10 -8.56
CA ALA A 142 -2.13 9.63 -9.90
C ALA A 142 -1.30 8.69 -10.77
N ARG A 143 -0.49 7.82 -10.14
CA ARG A 143 0.28 6.75 -10.81
C ARG A 143 -0.60 5.54 -11.12
N LEU A 144 -1.41 5.11 -10.15
CA LEU A 144 -2.37 4.00 -10.29
C LEU A 144 -3.42 4.25 -11.39
N THR A 145 -3.92 5.48 -11.54
CA THR A 145 -4.85 5.83 -12.63
C THR A 145 -4.17 5.92 -14.00
N ARG A 146 -2.84 6.05 -14.07
CA ARG A 146 -2.07 6.12 -15.32
C ARG A 146 -1.67 4.75 -15.90
N GLN A 147 -1.95 3.66 -15.21
CA GLN A 147 -1.64 2.30 -15.66
C GLN A 147 -2.94 1.46 -15.85
N PRO A 148 -3.84 1.85 -16.77
CA PRO A 148 -5.11 1.15 -16.99
C PRO A 148 -4.94 -0.32 -17.36
N ASN A 149 -3.80 -0.69 -17.98
CA ASN A 149 -3.46 -2.06 -18.35
C ASN A 149 -3.28 -2.97 -17.12
N LEU A 150 -2.72 -2.46 -16.02
CA LEU A 150 -2.51 -3.28 -14.82
C LEU A 150 -3.81 -3.57 -14.09
N LEU A 151 -4.70 -2.57 -14.07
CA LEU A 151 -6.03 -2.70 -13.49
C LEU A 151 -6.97 -3.56 -14.35
N ALA A 152 -6.58 -3.96 -15.56
CA ALA A 152 -7.30 -4.95 -16.37
C ALA A 152 -7.08 -6.38 -15.86
N HIS A 153 -6.06 -6.61 -15.02
CA HIS A 153 -5.81 -7.91 -14.39
C HIS A 153 -6.65 -8.14 -13.12
N GLY A 154 -7.66 -7.30 -12.87
CA GLY A 154 -8.52 -7.43 -11.70
C GLY A 154 -7.84 -6.96 -10.39
N PRO A 155 -8.28 -7.48 -9.23
CA PRO A 155 -7.79 -7.05 -7.91
C PRO A 155 -6.27 -7.14 -7.72
N ILE A 156 -5.61 -8.13 -8.30
CA ILE A 156 -4.15 -8.30 -8.18
C ILE A 156 -3.36 -7.12 -8.77
N GLY A 157 -3.94 -6.43 -9.78
CA GLY A 157 -3.36 -5.22 -10.35
C GLY A 157 -3.23 -4.09 -9.32
N VAL A 158 -4.12 -4.04 -8.32
CA VAL A 158 -4.03 -3.08 -7.21
C VAL A 158 -2.83 -3.38 -6.32
N LEU A 159 -2.61 -4.65 -5.98
CA LEU A 159 -1.47 -5.06 -5.17
C LEU A 159 -0.15 -4.73 -5.86
N TYR A 160 -0.03 -5.06 -7.16
CA TYR A 160 1.15 -4.69 -7.94
C TYR A 160 1.39 -3.18 -7.89
N ALA A 161 0.37 -2.38 -8.20
CA ALA A 161 0.58 -0.96 -8.39
C ALA A 161 0.71 -0.18 -7.06
N ILE A 162 0.19 -0.71 -5.95
CA ILE A 162 0.56 -0.22 -4.60
C ILE A 162 2.01 -0.56 -4.30
N THR A 163 2.45 -1.79 -4.59
CA THR A 163 3.84 -2.22 -4.34
C THR A 163 4.83 -1.38 -5.15
N ASP A 164 4.55 -1.12 -6.43
CA ASP A 164 5.39 -0.29 -7.32
C ASP A 164 5.64 1.11 -6.72
N VAL A 165 4.57 1.77 -6.26
CA VAL A 165 4.68 3.10 -5.64
C VAL A 165 5.49 3.06 -4.35
N ILE A 166 5.33 2.00 -3.55
CA ILE A 166 6.04 1.86 -2.28
C ILE A 166 7.53 1.60 -2.51
N VAL A 167 7.86 0.73 -3.48
CA VAL A 167 9.25 0.45 -3.86
C VAL A 167 9.94 1.70 -4.38
N ASP A 168 9.26 2.53 -5.19
CA ASP A 168 9.80 3.83 -5.60
C ASP A 168 10.08 4.75 -4.41
N GLY A 169 9.19 4.75 -3.39
CA GLY A 169 9.41 5.48 -2.15
C GLY A 169 10.67 5.01 -1.40
N TYR A 170 10.95 3.71 -1.39
CA TYR A 170 12.17 3.18 -0.78
C TYR A 170 13.43 3.65 -1.51
N LEU A 171 13.41 3.66 -2.84
CA LEU A 171 14.54 4.15 -3.64
C LEU A 171 14.77 5.64 -3.40
N ALA A 172 13.71 6.43 -3.32
CA ALA A 172 13.81 7.86 -2.99
C ALA A 172 14.46 8.09 -1.63
N VAL A 173 13.98 7.39 -0.58
CA VAL A 173 14.56 7.50 0.78
C VAL A 173 16.02 7.03 0.80
N SER A 174 16.36 5.96 0.08
CA SER A 174 17.74 5.48 -0.01
C SER A 174 18.67 6.54 -0.62
N ASN A 175 18.24 7.21 -1.68
CA ASN A 175 19.03 8.24 -2.33
C ASN A 175 19.28 9.44 -1.40
N GLU A 176 18.29 9.86 -0.61
CA GLU A 176 18.47 10.96 0.35
C GLU A 176 19.44 10.58 1.48
N LEU A 177 19.35 9.35 2.00
CA LEU A 177 20.31 8.87 2.98
C LEU A 177 21.73 8.76 2.42
N ASP A 178 21.89 8.38 1.15
CA ASP A 178 23.20 8.37 0.47
C ASP A 178 23.75 9.80 0.32
N ASN A 179 22.89 10.79 0.01
CA ASN A 179 23.27 12.20 -0.02
C ASN A 179 23.77 12.69 1.34
N ASP A 180 23.06 12.36 2.43
CA ASP A 180 23.46 12.75 3.79
C ASP A 180 24.81 12.14 4.18
N VAL A 181 25.06 10.88 3.81
CA VAL A 181 26.37 10.24 4.02
C VAL A 181 27.47 11.02 3.32
N GLY A 182 27.27 11.41 2.05
CA GLY A 182 28.23 12.23 1.31
C GLY A 182 28.53 13.57 1.97
N GLN A 183 27.49 14.26 2.49
CA GLN A 183 27.68 15.51 3.23
C GLN A 183 28.53 15.32 4.50
N VAL A 184 28.31 14.23 5.23
CA VAL A 184 29.11 13.91 6.42
C VAL A 184 30.56 13.57 6.05
N GLU A 185 30.78 12.82 4.97
CA GLU A 185 32.12 12.52 4.47
C GLU A 185 32.89 13.81 4.16
N ASP A 186 32.27 14.75 3.42
CA ASP A 186 32.87 16.05 3.11
C ASP A 186 33.24 16.84 4.37
N LEU A 187 32.37 16.87 5.38
CA LEU A 187 32.62 17.54 6.66
C LEU A 187 33.81 16.92 7.42
N VAL A 188 33.96 15.59 7.40
CA VAL A 188 35.08 14.88 8.01
C VAL A 188 36.39 15.20 7.27
N PHE A 189 36.39 15.12 5.94
CA PHE A 189 37.60 15.35 5.13
C PHE A 189 38.07 16.81 5.15
N GLN A 190 37.16 17.76 5.34
CA GLN A 190 37.49 19.19 5.49
C GLN A 190 38.02 19.56 6.88
N GLY A 191 38.20 18.58 7.78
CA GLY A 191 38.76 18.79 9.12
C GLY A 191 37.77 19.38 10.12
N GLY A 192 36.46 19.12 9.96
CA GLY A 192 35.40 19.66 10.79
C GLY A 192 35.53 19.28 12.27
N SER A 193 35.72 20.29 13.12
CA SER A 193 35.88 20.18 14.59
C SER A 193 34.55 20.10 15.38
N GLY A 194 33.44 19.75 14.73
CA GLY A 194 32.09 19.72 15.31
C GLY A 194 31.61 18.34 15.75
N ASP A 195 30.35 18.25 16.18
CA ASP A 195 29.63 17.05 16.65
C ASP A 195 29.36 16.00 15.52
N THR A 196 30.36 15.76 14.68
CA THR A 196 30.35 14.80 13.57
C THR A 196 29.95 13.40 14.01
N ALA A 197 30.31 13.03 15.24
CA ALA A 197 29.90 11.77 15.85
C ALA A 197 28.37 11.67 15.96
N SER A 198 27.66 12.71 16.39
CA SER A 198 26.19 12.64 16.52
C SER A 198 25.49 12.53 15.17
N VAL A 199 26.04 13.17 14.12
CA VAL A 199 25.51 13.06 12.75
C VAL A 199 25.69 11.63 12.22
N VAL A 200 26.88 11.04 12.40
CA VAL A 200 27.14 9.63 12.06
C VAL A 200 26.21 8.68 12.83
N TYR A 201 25.98 8.92 14.12
CA TYR A 201 25.05 8.11 14.92
C TYR A 201 23.60 8.24 14.48
N ARG A 202 23.17 9.41 13.97
CA ARG A 202 21.85 9.63 13.38
C ARG A 202 21.71 8.85 12.08
N LEU A 203 22.66 8.99 11.14
CA LEU A 203 22.62 8.25 9.87
C LEU A 203 22.64 6.74 10.06
N LYS A 204 23.43 6.24 11.02
CA LYS A 204 23.42 4.82 11.39
C LYS A 204 22.03 4.37 11.86
N ARG A 205 21.29 5.21 12.59
CA ARG A 205 19.94 4.92 13.08
C ARG A 205 18.94 4.88 11.93
N GLU A 206 18.96 5.88 11.05
CA GLU A 206 18.05 5.95 9.90
C GLU A 206 18.31 4.80 8.91
N ASN A 207 19.58 4.46 8.64
CA ASN A 207 19.93 3.29 7.82
C ASN A 207 19.43 1.98 8.46
N LEU A 208 19.46 1.88 9.79
CA LEU A 208 18.95 0.71 10.50
C LEU A 208 17.42 0.61 10.42
N GLU A 209 16.70 1.73 10.51
CA GLU A 209 15.25 1.77 10.33
C GLU A 209 14.85 1.39 8.89
N LEU A 210 15.55 1.92 7.88
CA LEU A 210 15.39 1.50 6.49
C LEU A 210 15.60 -0.02 6.34
N ARG A 211 16.72 -0.55 6.86
CA ARG A 211 17.00 -2.00 6.80
C ARG A 211 15.93 -2.82 7.50
N ARG A 212 15.40 -2.37 8.64
CA ARG A 212 14.33 -3.06 9.38
C ARG A 212 13.03 -3.10 8.59
N ALA A 213 12.71 -2.04 7.85
CA ALA A 213 11.55 -1.97 6.98
C ALA A 213 11.70 -2.86 5.73
N LEU A 214 12.88 -2.86 5.10
CA LEU A 214 13.11 -3.55 3.82
C LEU A 214 13.49 -5.04 3.95
N ALA A 215 14.18 -5.44 5.03
CA ALA A 215 14.69 -6.81 5.14
C ALA A 215 13.60 -7.91 5.07
N PRO A 216 12.42 -7.74 5.70
CA PRO A 216 11.33 -8.73 5.58
C PRO A 216 10.77 -8.81 4.16
N LEU A 217 10.76 -7.69 3.45
CA LEU A 217 10.26 -7.56 2.08
C LEU A 217 11.06 -8.40 1.07
N VAL A 218 12.38 -8.47 1.24
CA VAL A 218 13.27 -9.30 0.40
C VAL A 218 12.93 -10.78 0.54
N LEU A 219 12.53 -11.24 1.73
CA LEU A 219 12.12 -12.62 1.96
C LEU A 219 10.79 -12.91 1.26
N SER A 220 9.79 -12.03 1.44
CA SER A 220 8.49 -12.16 0.77
C SER A 220 8.61 -12.12 -0.76
N ALA A 221 9.43 -11.21 -1.31
CA ALA A 221 9.67 -11.13 -2.75
C ALA A 221 10.36 -12.40 -3.28
N ARG A 222 11.29 -12.99 -2.53
CA ARG A 222 11.92 -14.27 -2.90
C ARG A 222 10.93 -15.43 -2.91
N GLN A 223 9.97 -15.48 -2.00
CA GLN A 223 8.93 -16.51 -2.00
C GLN A 223 8.07 -16.43 -3.27
N VAL A 224 7.70 -15.21 -3.69
CA VAL A 224 6.98 -14.98 -4.96
C VAL A 224 7.82 -15.40 -6.16
N LEU A 225 9.08 -14.94 -6.24
CA LEU A 225 9.97 -15.21 -7.38
C LEU A 225 10.34 -16.68 -7.54
N ARG A 226 10.32 -17.46 -6.46
CA ARG A 226 10.61 -18.90 -6.49
C ARG A 226 9.40 -19.78 -6.78
N GLY A 227 8.22 -19.18 -6.95
CA GLY A 227 6.97 -19.95 -7.09
C GLY A 227 6.66 -20.80 -5.85
N GLU A 228 7.23 -20.45 -4.68
CA GLU A 228 7.04 -21.19 -3.42
C GLU A 228 5.61 -21.01 -2.86
N ASN A 229 4.79 -20.15 -3.49
CA ASN A 229 3.37 -20.00 -3.20
C ASN A 229 2.53 -20.49 -4.40
N PRO A 230 1.94 -21.70 -4.32
CA PRO A 230 1.20 -22.32 -5.43
C PRO A 230 -0.10 -21.60 -5.80
N HIS A 231 -0.49 -20.58 -5.04
CA HIS A 231 -1.73 -19.82 -5.25
C HIS A 231 -1.53 -18.46 -5.89
N ILE A 232 -0.29 -18.09 -6.26
CA ILE A 232 -0.05 -16.87 -7.03
C ILE A 232 -0.37 -17.15 -8.50
N PRO A 233 -1.34 -16.45 -9.13
CA PRO A 233 -1.69 -16.70 -10.52
C PRO A 233 -0.52 -16.30 -11.45
N GLY A 234 0.01 -17.27 -12.22
CA GLY A 234 0.94 -17.00 -13.33
C GLY A 234 2.44 -17.25 -13.10
N THR A 235 2.83 -18.02 -12.08
CA THR A 235 4.17 -18.68 -12.06
C THR A 235 4.14 -20.04 -12.74
#